data_AF-M3ICY6-F1
#
_entry.id   AF-M3ICY6-F1
#
_cell.length_a   1.000
_cell.length_b   1.000
_cell.length_c   1.000
_cell.angle_alpha   90.00
_cell.angle_beta   90.00
_cell.angle_gamma   90.00
#
_symmetry.space_group_name_H-M   'P 1'
#
loop_
_entity.id
_entity.type
_entity.pdbx_description
1 polymer ?
#
loop_
_entity_poly.entity_id
_entity_poly.type
_entity_poly.pdbx_seq_one_letter_code
_entity_poly.pdbx_strand_id
1 'polypeptide(L)'
;MTDIWKVNEKLNIDQDLMRITHDYLIEKNYIKSMALGGMVSLTLAGVEKIENVKQNPNTDIGDFPAYNITFINSTITNSGVQIGTSNSQQTIINADSIVLDWLKELSGKIDQLSIPVSDQSKLREEIKEVEVLLGTEETKKSKYLKIAWENIKAILQSATGSVVFELIKKMPILPF
;
A
#
# COMPACT_ATOMS: atom_id res chain seq x y z
N MET A 1 -1.59 -13.45 35.73
CA MET A 1 -1.33 -12.01 35.53
C MET A 1 -0.02 -11.89 34.79
N THR A 2 -0.01 -11.10 33.72
CA THR A 2 1.16 -11.02 32.82
C THR A 2 1.45 -9.56 32.50
N ASP A 3 2.73 -9.26 32.35
CA ASP A 3 3.22 -7.96 31.90
C ASP A 3 3.15 -7.92 30.36
N ILE A 4 2.37 -6.97 29.82
CA ILE A 4 2.15 -6.83 28.38
C ILE A 4 3.45 -6.53 27.62
N TRP A 5 4.42 -5.84 28.25
CA TRP A 5 5.69 -5.50 27.64
C TRP A 5 6.56 -6.75 27.42
N LYS A 6 6.52 -7.70 28.36
CA LYS A 6 7.19 -9.00 28.22
C LYS A 6 6.52 -9.91 27.17
N VAL A 7 5.22 -9.73 26.95
CA VAL A 7 4.50 -10.43 25.87
C VAL A 7 4.96 -9.86 24.52
N ASN A 8 5.12 -8.54 24.41
CA ASN A 8 5.61 -7.89 23.20
C ASN A 8 7.02 -8.36 22.81
N GLU A 9 7.95 -8.44 23.77
CA GLU A 9 9.31 -8.96 23.54
C GLU A 9 9.32 -10.38 22.97
N LYS A 10 8.39 -11.24 23.41
CA LYS A 10 8.29 -12.61 22.92
C LYS A 10 7.66 -12.72 21.53
N LEU A 11 6.73 -11.84 21.21
CA LEU A 11 5.99 -11.86 19.96
C LEU A 11 6.65 -11.00 18.87
N ASN A 12 7.66 -10.20 19.22
CA ASN A 12 8.41 -9.31 18.34
C ASN A 12 7.50 -8.44 17.46
N ILE A 13 6.46 -7.88 18.08
CA ILE A 13 5.48 -7.00 17.45
C ILE A 13 5.84 -5.53 17.71
N ASP A 14 5.52 -4.68 16.73
CA ASP A 14 5.74 -3.24 16.80
C ASP A 14 4.88 -2.60 17.92
N GLN A 15 5.37 -1.50 18.50
CA GLN A 15 4.71 -0.83 19.62
C GLN A 15 3.31 -0.30 19.27
N ASP A 16 3.10 0.21 18.05
CA ASP A 16 1.78 0.70 17.65
C ASP A 16 0.79 -0.45 17.48
N LEU A 17 1.24 -1.56 16.88
CA LEU A 17 0.40 -2.76 16.75
C LEU A 17 0.08 -3.36 18.12
N MET A 18 1.04 -3.36 19.06
CA MET A 18 0.82 -3.82 20.42
C MET A 18 -0.25 -2.99 21.14
N ARG A 19 -0.16 -1.66 21.04
CA ARG A 19 -1.14 -0.74 21.62
C ARG A 19 -2.54 -0.98 21.04
N ILE A 20 -2.66 -1.04 19.72
CA ILE A 20 -3.94 -1.31 19.04
C ILE A 20 -4.53 -2.65 19.49
N THR A 21 -3.69 -3.69 19.56
CA THR A 21 -4.09 -5.02 20.01
C THR A 21 -4.55 -5.00 21.47
N HIS A 22 -3.81 -4.33 22.34
CA HIS A 22 -4.15 -4.18 23.75
C HIS A 22 -5.52 -3.50 23.93
N ASP A 23 -5.75 -2.39 23.23
CA ASP A 23 -6.98 -1.62 23.32
C ASP A 23 -8.17 -2.44 22.78
N TYR A 24 -7.98 -3.15 21.67
CA TYR A 24 -8.98 -4.07 21.12
C TYR A 24 -9.37 -5.18 22.11
N LEU A 25 -8.38 -5.84 22.74
CA LEU A 25 -8.65 -6.93 23.69
C LEU A 25 -9.35 -6.44 24.96
N ILE A 26 -9.12 -5.18 25.37
CA ILE A 26 -9.86 -4.55 26.47
C ILE A 26 -11.30 -4.22 26.05
N GLU A 27 -11.48 -3.63 24.86
CA GLU A 27 -12.81 -3.28 24.33
C GLU A 27 -13.71 -4.51 24.21
N LYS A 28 -13.15 -5.64 23.75
CA LYS A 28 -13.85 -6.93 23.69
C LYS A 28 -14.00 -7.62 25.05
N ASN A 29 -13.50 -7.02 26.13
CA ASN A 29 -13.49 -7.57 27.48
C ASN A 29 -12.83 -8.97 27.55
N TYR A 30 -11.82 -9.23 26.72
CA TYR A 30 -11.00 -10.45 26.78
C TYR A 30 -9.87 -10.34 27.80
N ILE A 31 -9.36 -9.12 28.00
CA ILE A 31 -8.41 -8.80 29.06
C ILE A 31 -8.90 -7.63 29.90
N LYS A 32 -8.42 -7.53 31.13
CA LYS A 32 -8.62 -6.40 32.03
C LYS A 32 -7.28 -5.80 32.44
N SER A 33 -7.21 -4.48 32.43
CA SER A 33 -6.11 -3.72 33.04
C SER A 33 -6.27 -3.73 34.55
N MET A 34 -5.26 -4.19 35.27
CA MET A 34 -5.34 -4.41 36.72
C MET A 34 -4.53 -3.40 37.54
N ALA A 35 -3.52 -2.74 36.95
CA ALA A 35 -2.67 -1.76 37.64
C ALA A 35 -1.93 -0.80 36.69
N LEU A 36 -1.43 0.33 37.22
CA LEU A 36 -0.44 1.19 36.57
C LEU A 36 0.83 0.37 36.27
N GLY A 37 1.28 0.36 35.00
CA GLY A 37 2.48 -0.37 34.57
C GLY A 37 2.28 -1.50 33.55
N GLY A 38 1.09 -1.64 32.94
CA GLY A 38 0.88 -2.59 31.83
C GLY A 38 0.57 -4.02 32.25
N MET A 39 0.11 -4.22 33.50
CA MET A 39 -0.31 -5.53 33.99
C MET A 39 -1.73 -5.87 33.52
N VAL A 40 -1.86 -7.01 32.84
CA VAL A 40 -3.12 -7.50 32.30
C VAL A 40 -3.51 -8.87 32.88
N SER A 41 -4.81 -9.10 32.98
CA SER A 41 -5.40 -10.40 33.30
C SER A 41 -6.41 -10.82 32.24
N LEU A 42 -6.47 -12.12 31.96
CA LEU A 42 -7.56 -12.70 31.17
C LEU A 42 -8.88 -12.64 31.94
N THR A 43 -9.97 -12.40 31.22
CA THR A 43 -11.34 -12.58 31.70
C THR A 43 -11.84 -13.98 31.38
N LEU A 44 -13.01 -14.35 31.92
CA LEU A 44 -13.68 -15.59 31.53
C LEU A 44 -13.93 -15.65 30.01
N ALA A 45 -14.42 -14.55 29.42
CA ALA A 45 -14.64 -14.45 27.97
C ALA A 45 -13.34 -14.60 27.17
N GLY A 46 -12.22 -14.06 27.68
CA GLY A 46 -10.90 -14.25 27.06
C GLY A 46 -10.44 -15.70 27.08
N VAL A 47 -10.68 -16.41 28.20
CA VAL A 47 -10.36 -17.85 28.32
C VAL A 47 -11.22 -18.66 27.34
N GLU A 48 -12.52 -18.41 27.29
CA GLU A 48 -13.44 -19.10 26.36
C GLU A 48 -13.03 -18.89 24.90
N LYS A 49 -12.65 -17.67 24.51
CA LYS A 49 -12.17 -17.36 23.16
C LYS A 49 -10.87 -18.11 22.84
N ILE A 50 -9.90 -18.13 23.76
CA ILE A 50 -8.64 -18.86 23.57
C ILE A 50 -8.89 -20.36 23.37
N GLU A 51 -9.75 -20.96 24.19
CA GLU A 51 -10.06 -22.38 24.09
C GLU A 51 -10.83 -22.69 22.79
N ASN A 52 -11.74 -21.80 22.37
CA ASN A 52 -12.43 -21.94 21.09
C ASN A 52 -11.46 -21.87 19.89
N VAL A 53 -10.51 -20.93 19.90
CA VAL A 53 -9.48 -20.78 18.85
C VAL A 53 -8.52 -21.98 18.84
N LYS A 54 -8.12 -22.50 20.01
CA LYS A 54 -7.29 -23.72 20.07
C LYS A 54 -8.00 -24.93 19.49
N GLN A 55 -9.29 -25.07 19.74
CA GLN A 55 -10.10 -26.17 19.21
C GLN A 55 -10.39 -26.00 17.71
N ASN A 56 -10.44 -24.76 17.23
CA ASN A 56 -10.80 -24.41 15.85
C ASN A 56 -9.82 -23.40 15.23
N PRO A 57 -8.53 -23.76 15.05
CA PRO A 57 -7.49 -22.81 14.69
C PRO A 57 -7.63 -22.21 13.28
N ASN A 58 -8.38 -22.87 12.40
CA ASN A 58 -8.59 -22.44 11.01
C ASN A 58 -9.97 -21.80 10.77
N THR A 59 -10.75 -21.58 11.82
CA THR A 59 -12.06 -20.96 11.70
C THR A 59 -11.91 -19.46 11.85
N ASP A 60 -12.55 -18.72 10.94
CA ASP A 60 -12.61 -17.26 11.02
C ASP A 60 -13.16 -16.86 12.39
N ILE A 61 -12.38 -16.07 13.11
CA ILE A 61 -12.72 -15.61 14.46
C ILE A 61 -13.80 -14.53 14.46
N GLY A 62 -14.24 -14.05 13.27
CA GLY A 62 -15.40 -13.17 13.06
C GLY A 62 -15.28 -11.80 13.72
N ASP A 63 -14.12 -11.52 14.28
CA ASP A 63 -13.82 -10.41 15.17
C ASP A 63 -13.44 -9.14 14.39
N PHE A 64 -12.98 -9.32 13.15
CA PHE A 64 -12.66 -8.26 12.22
C PHE A 64 -13.69 -8.25 11.08
N PRO A 65 -14.27 -7.08 10.75
CA PRO A 65 -15.20 -7.00 9.62
C PRO A 65 -14.49 -7.41 8.33
N ALA A 66 -15.21 -8.10 7.45
CA ALA A 66 -14.72 -8.38 6.11
C ALA A 66 -14.43 -7.04 5.41
N TYR A 67 -13.15 -6.79 5.09
CA TYR A 67 -12.76 -5.65 4.30
C TYR A 67 -12.83 -6.04 2.82
N ASN A 68 -13.79 -5.48 2.10
CA ASN A 68 -13.85 -5.62 0.65
C ASN A 68 -12.94 -4.56 0.03
N ILE A 69 -11.80 -4.98 -0.52
CA ILE A 69 -10.95 -4.11 -1.35
C ILE A 69 -11.39 -4.31 -2.80
N THR A 70 -12.10 -3.34 -3.35
CA THR A 70 -12.49 -3.32 -4.76
C THR A 70 -11.57 -2.38 -5.52
N PHE A 71 -10.76 -2.94 -6.43
CA PHE A 71 -9.96 -2.16 -7.36
C PHE A 71 -10.82 -1.78 -8.57
N ILE A 72 -11.08 -0.49 -8.76
CA ILE A 72 -11.77 0.03 -9.96
C ILE A 72 -10.73 0.74 -10.82
N ASN A 73 -10.37 0.12 -11.95
CA ASN A 73 -9.35 0.61 -12.87
C ASN A 73 -9.91 1.52 -14.00
N SER A 74 -11.05 2.18 -13.82
CA SER A 74 -11.64 3.00 -14.89
C SER A 74 -12.41 4.23 -14.39
N THR A 75 -12.46 5.27 -15.25
CA THR A 75 -13.25 6.50 -15.03
C THR A 75 -14.73 6.14 -14.93
N ILE A 76 -15.30 6.35 -13.74
CA ILE A 76 -16.73 6.12 -13.50
C ILE A 76 -17.52 7.36 -13.95
N THR A 77 -18.18 7.29 -15.10
CA THR A 77 -19.21 8.26 -15.51
C THR A 77 -20.59 7.62 -15.45
N ASN A 78 -21.55 8.27 -14.77
CA ASN A 78 -22.94 7.81 -14.60
C ASN A 78 -23.14 6.43 -13.93
N SER A 79 -22.31 6.06 -12.95
CA SER A 79 -22.57 4.85 -12.16
C SER A 79 -23.27 5.18 -10.84
N GLY A 80 -24.45 4.60 -10.62
CA GLY A 80 -25.15 4.60 -9.32
C GLY A 80 -24.54 3.65 -8.29
N VAL A 81 -23.27 3.26 -8.45
CA VAL A 81 -22.57 2.31 -7.59
C VAL A 81 -22.00 3.07 -6.40
N GLN A 82 -22.83 3.28 -5.37
CA GLN A 82 -22.38 3.70 -4.05
C GLN A 82 -21.91 2.44 -3.30
N ILE A 83 -20.64 2.08 -3.46
CA ILE A 83 -20.04 1.01 -2.65
C ILE A 83 -19.33 1.65 -1.48
N GLY A 84 -20.03 1.66 -0.35
CA GLY A 84 -19.53 2.05 0.95
C GLY A 84 -20.68 2.03 1.97
N THR A 85 -20.44 1.47 3.15
CA THR A 85 -21.31 1.72 4.30
C THR A 85 -20.95 3.07 4.92
N SER A 86 -21.70 3.55 5.92
CA SER A 86 -21.49 4.86 6.56
C SER A 86 -20.07 5.09 7.10
N ASN A 87 -19.25 4.04 7.24
CA ASN A 87 -17.88 4.09 7.75
C ASN A 87 -16.81 3.79 6.69
N SER A 88 -17.16 3.66 5.41
CA SER A 88 -16.18 3.42 4.35
C SER A 88 -15.39 4.69 4.02
N GLN A 89 -14.06 4.62 4.13
CA GLN A 89 -13.18 5.65 3.59
C GLN A 89 -12.91 5.37 2.12
N GLN A 90 -13.46 6.20 1.24
CA GLN A 90 -13.14 6.17 -0.18
C GLN A 90 -11.95 7.09 -0.43
N THR A 91 -10.79 6.51 -0.75
CA THR A 91 -9.64 7.28 -1.22
C THR A 91 -9.69 7.32 -2.74
N ILE A 92 -10.00 8.47 -3.31
CA ILE A 92 -9.86 8.69 -4.76
C ILE A 92 -8.39 8.92 -5.02
N ILE A 93 -7.70 7.90 -5.52
CA ILE A 93 -6.32 8.01 -5.97
C ILE A 93 -6.35 8.41 -7.44
N ASN A 94 -5.90 9.62 -7.76
CA ASN A 94 -5.69 10.00 -9.15
C ASN A 94 -4.42 9.29 -9.67
N ALA A 95 -4.60 8.23 -10.46
CA ALA A 95 -3.50 7.46 -11.00
C ALA A 95 -2.53 8.32 -11.83
N ASP A 96 -3.04 9.36 -12.51
CA ASP A 96 -2.21 10.24 -13.33
C ASP A 96 -1.23 11.06 -12.49
N SER A 97 -1.65 11.53 -11.31
CA SER A 97 -0.76 12.34 -10.46
C SER A 97 0.40 11.51 -9.94
N ILE A 98 0.19 10.23 -9.65
CA ILE A 98 1.26 9.31 -9.24
C ILE A 98 2.28 9.12 -10.37
N VAL A 99 1.81 8.92 -11.60
CA VAL A 99 2.69 8.77 -12.76
C VAL A 99 3.50 10.04 -13.00
N LEU A 100 2.86 11.22 -12.96
CA LEU A 100 3.53 12.51 -13.14
C LEU A 100 4.54 12.82 -12.03
N ASP A 101 4.23 12.49 -10.77
CA ASP A 101 5.16 12.71 -9.66
C ASP A 101 6.38 11.77 -9.75
N TRP A 102 6.17 10.53 -10.17
CA TRP A 102 7.28 9.60 -10.44
C TRP A 102 8.14 10.07 -11.62
N LEU A 103 7.54 10.58 -12.71
CA LEU A 103 8.29 11.13 -13.85
C LEU A 103 9.12 12.35 -13.46
N LYS A 104 8.63 13.21 -12.55
CA LYS A 104 9.42 14.30 -11.98
C LYS A 104 10.59 13.79 -11.15
N GLU A 105 10.37 12.77 -10.30
CA GLU A 105 11.45 12.14 -9.52
C GLU A 105 12.51 11.54 -10.45
N LEU A 106 12.09 10.83 -11.50
CA LEU A 106 12.96 10.26 -12.51
C LEU A 106 13.76 11.36 -13.23
N SER A 107 13.09 12.41 -13.72
CA SER A 107 13.70 13.54 -14.43
C SER A 107 14.80 14.23 -13.62
N GLY A 108 14.58 14.39 -12.30
CA GLY A 108 15.56 14.98 -11.39
C GLY A 108 16.76 14.07 -11.07
N LYS A 109 16.69 12.78 -11.42
CA LYS A 109 17.73 11.78 -11.14
C LYS A 109 18.45 11.28 -12.38
N ILE A 110 18.04 11.69 -13.59
CA ILE A 110 18.61 11.20 -14.86
C ILE A 110 20.14 11.35 -14.90
N ASP A 111 20.65 12.50 -14.47
CA ASP A 111 22.10 12.78 -14.51
C ASP A 111 22.89 11.95 -13.48
N GLN A 112 22.20 11.32 -12.52
CA GLN A 112 22.76 10.40 -11.53
C GLN A 112 22.69 8.93 -11.98
N LEU A 113 22.00 8.65 -13.10
CA LEU A 113 21.93 7.31 -13.66
C LEU A 113 23.25 7.02 -14.40
N SER A 114 23.87 5.89 -14.05
CA SER A 114 25.04 5.35 -14.75
C SER A 114 24.66 4.77 -16.12
N ILE A 115 24.10 5.59 -17.00
CA ILE A 115 23.70 5.25 -18.38
C ILE A 115 24.40 6.16 -19.40
N PRO A 116 24.54 5.72 -20.66
CA PRO A 116 25.10 6.56 -21.73
C PRO A 116 24.32 7.86 -21.92
N VAL A 117 25.01 8.95 -22.28
CA VAL A 117 24.38 10.26 -22.56
C VAL A 117 23.30 10.16 -23.65
N SER A 118 23.48 9.28 -24.64
CA SER A 118 22.46 9.00 -25.66
C SER A 118 21.16 8.46 -25.07
N ASP A 119 21.26 7.64 -24.03
CA ASP A 119 20.10 7.03 -23.37
C ASP A 119 19.48 7.99 -22.35
N GLN A 120 20.27 8.90 -21.76
CA GLN A 120 19.74 10.02 -20.97
C GLN A 120 18.87 10.95 -21.85
N SER A 121 19.34 11.30 -23.05
CA SER A 121 18.57 12.13 -23.99
C SER A 121 17.27 11.45 -24.41
N LYS A 122 17.32 10.16 -24.79
CA LYS A 122 16.11 9.38 -25.10
C LYS A 122 15.16 9.32 -23.91
N LEU A 123 15.67 9.06 -22.71
CA LEU A 123 14.84 9.00 -21.50
C LEU A 123 14.10 10.32 -21.25
N ARG A 124 14.76 11.47 -21.49
CA ARG A 124 14.12 12.80 -21.38
C ARG A 124 13.03 13.01 -22.43
N GLU A 125 13.23 12.52 -23.65
CA GLU A 125 12.22 12.58 -24.72
C GLU A 125 10.99 11.73 -24.37
N GLU A 126 11.21 10.49 -23.95
CA GLU A 126 10.14 9.56 -23.58
C GLU A 126 9.33 10.05 -22.37
N ILE A 127 9.99 10.62 -21.36
CA ILE A 127 9.30 11.25 -20.22
C ILE A 127 8.36 12.34 -20.71
N LYS A 128 8.83 13.20 -21.61
CA LYS A 128 8.05 14.32 -22.15
C LYS A 128 6.87 13.82 -22.99
N GLU A 129 7.07 12.75 -23.76
CA GLU A 129 6.02 12.10 -24.54
C GLU A 129 4.94 11.52 -23.61
N VAL A 130 5.32 10.83 -22.53
CA VAL A 130 4.37 10.33 -21.53
C VAL A 130 3.62 11.47 -20.84
N GLU A 131 4.29 12.55 -20.44
CA GLU A 131 3.64 13.73 -19.83
C GLU A 131 2.56 14.33 -20.75
N VAL A 132 2.84 14.43 -22.05
CA VAL A 132 1.88 14.94 -23.05
C VAL A 132 0.72 13.96 -23.25
N LEU A 133 1.02 12.66 -23.37
CA LEU A 133 0.04 11.62 -23.66
C LEU A 133 -0.84 11.24 -22.44
N LEU A 134 -0.47 11.63 -21.23
CA LEU A 134 -1.34 11.49 -20.05
C LEU A 134 -2.46 12.55 -19.99
N GLY A 135 -2.39 13.59 -20.83
CA GLY A 135 -3.26 14.76 -20.76
C GLY A 135 -4.74 14.53 -21.13
N THR A 136 -5.10 13.49 -21.91
CA THR A 136 -6.49 13.22 -22.29
C THR A 136 -6.87 11.73 -22.23
N GLU A 137 -8.16 11.43 -22.06
CA GLU A 137 -8.72 10.06 -22.09
C GLU A 137 -8.38 9.30 -23.38
N GLU A 138 -8.33 10.00 -24.52
CA GLU A 138 -7.97 9.42 -25.82
C GLU A 138 -6.48 9.08 -25.91
N THR A 139 -5.61 9.94 -25.38
CA THR A 139 -4.18 9.72 -25.41
C THR A 139 -3.72 8.65 -24.43
N LYS A 140 -4.47 8.40 -23.34
CA LYS A 140 -4.21 7.29 -22.40
C LYS A 140 -4.40 5.91 -23.01
N LYS A 141 -5.35 5.77 -23.93
CA LYS A 141 -5.60 4.51 -24.68
C LYS A 141 -4.66 4.34 -25.87
N SER A 142 -3.76 5.31 -26.09
CA SER A 142 -2.85 5.31 -27.21
C SER A 142 -1.80 4.21 -27.10
N LYS A 143 -1.58 3.49 -28.20
CA LYS A 143 -0.44 2.58 -28.36
C LYS A 143 0.90 3.31 -28.11
N TYR A 144 0.97 4.61 -28.39
CA TYR A 144 2.16 5.43 -28.21
C TYR A 144 2.51 5.62 -26.72
N LEU A 145 1.53 5.80 -25.83
CA LEU A 145 1.78 5.91 -24.39
C LEU A 145 2.43 4.63 -23.85
N LYS A 146 1.90 3.48 -24.28
CA LYS A 146 2.46 2.17 -23.91
C LYS A 146 3.87 1.99 -24.44
N ILE A 147 4.15 2.40 -25.67
CA ILE A 147 5.50 2.31 -26.26
C ILE A 147 6.48 3.18 -25.46
N ALA A 148 6.12 4.44 -25.21
CA ALA A 148 6.99 5.36 -24.48
C ALA A 148 7.29 4.86 -23.05
N TRP A 149 6.28 4.29 -22.38
CA TRP A 149 6.44 3.69 -21.06
C TRP A 149 7.34 2.46 -21.05
N GLU A 150 7.19 1.56 -22.02
CA GLU A 150 8.08 0.40 -22.15
C GLU A 150 9.51 0.81 -22.52
N ASN A 151 9.70 1.89 -23.27
CA ASN A 151 11.03 2.44 -23.57
C ASN A 151 11.69 2.99 -22.30
N ILE A 152 10.98 3.77 -21.48
CA ILE A 152 11.46 4.22 -20.17
C ILE A 152 11.89 3.01 -19.32
N LYS A 153 11.04 1.99 -19.26
CA LYS A 153 11.32 0.76 -18.51
C LYS A 153 12.57 0.05 -19.02
N ALA A 154 12.72 -0.11 -20.33
CA ALA A 154 13.84 -0.80 -20.94
C ALA A 154 15.17 -0.06 -20.65
N ILE A 155 15.17 1.28 -20.74
CA ILE A 155 16.35 2.11 -20.41
C ILE A 155 16.69 1.99 -18.93
N LEU A 156 15.69 1.98 -18.04
CA LEU A 156 15.95 1.79 -16.61
C LEU A 156 16.43 0.38 -16.27
N GLN A 157 15.94 -0.65 -16.96
CA GLN A 157 16.36 -2.03 -16.74
C GLN A 157 17.78 -2.32 -17.25
N SER A 158 18.23 -1.60 -18.28
CA SER A 158 19.63 -1.68 -18.75
C SER A 158 20.59 -0.90 -17.87
N ALA A 159 20.08 0.03 -17.06
CA ALA A 159 20.86 0.80 -16.10
C ALA A 159 21.25 -0.03 -14.87
N THR A 160 22.44 0.21 -14.34
CA THR A 160 22.91 -0.42 -13.08
C THR A 160 23.13 0.65 -12.02
N GLY A 161 22.76 0.35 -10.76
CA GLY A 161 22.97 1.24 -9.62
C GLY A 161 21.83 1.24 -8.60
N SER A 162 22.13 1.66 -7.37
CA SER A 162 21.15 1.75 -6.28
C SER A 162 20.01 2.73 -6.57
N VAL A 163 20.32 3.84 -7.25
CA VAL A 163 19.33 4.86 -7.65
C VAL A 163 18.31 4.29 -8.64
N VAL A 164 18.76 3.46 -9.58
CA VAL A 164 17.91 2.76 -10.55
C VAL A 164 16.97 1.79 -9.83
N PHE A 165 17.50 1.00 -8.90
CA PHE A 165 16.71 0.03 -8.14
C PHE A 165 15.58 0.70 -7.37
N GLU A 166 15.86 1.83 -6.69
CA GLU A 166 14.85 2.61 -5.98
C GLU A 166 13.79 3.20 -6.93
N LEU A 167 14.18 3.67 -8.12
CA LEU A 167 13.25 4.20 -9.12
C LEU A 167 12.34 3.12 -9.71
N ILE A 168 12.87 1.94 -10.03
CA ILE A 168 12.11 0.80 -10.54
C ILE A 168 11.13 0.28 -9.48
N LYS A 169 11.55 0.20 -8.21
CA LYS A 169 10.70 -0.25 -7.11
C LYS A 169 9.46 0.64 -6.91
N LYS A 170 9.61 1.94 -7.16
CA LYS A 170 8.52 2.93 -7.06
C LYS A 170 7.77 3.16 -8.38
N MET A 171 8.13 2.45 -9.44
CA MET A 171 7.55 2.66 -10.76
C MET A 171 6.03 2.35 -10.74
N PRO A 172 5.17 3.32 -11.08
CA PRO A 172 3.73 3.12 -11.04
C PRO A 172 3.26 2.23 -12.18
N ILE A 173 2.09 1.61 -12.01
CA ILE A 173 1.41 0.88 -13.10
C ILE A 173 0.64 1.92 -13.91
N LEU A 174 0.78 1.90 -15.23
CA LEU A 174 -0.02 2.77 -16.10
C LEU A 174 -1.52 2.49 -15.91
N PRO A 175 -2.37 3.53 -15.80
CA PRO A 175 -3.82 3.36 -15.80
C PRO A 175 -4.26 3.03 -17.23
N PHE A 176 -4.66 1.78 -17.46
CA PHE A 176 -5.32 1.32 -18.69
C PHE A 176 -6.79 1.00 -18.42
#